data_AF-A0A8C5NDZ2-F1
#
_entry.id   AF-A0A8C5NDZ2-F1
#
_cell.length_a   1.000
_cell.length_b   1.000
_cell.length_c   1.000
_cell.angle_alpha   90.00
_cell.angle_beta   90.00
_cell.angle_gamma   90.00
#
_symmetry.space_group_name_H-M   'P 1'
#
loop_
_entity.id
_entity.type
_entity.pdbx_description
1 polymer ?
#
loop_
_entity_poly.entity_id
_entity_poly.type
_entity_poly.pdbx_seq_one_letter_code
_entity_poly.pdbx_strand_id
1 'polypeptide(L)'
;MINSVAFQDHITKTVLHPDYLCPWIKKTSKYTKVPRKTRQKVLQRGDEHEEREYVLEPHPPPLTLAQRMGLIAFHKERLTEDEWTRVKKRSVQQEESANPCSICREEFRLQPQVMLSCSHVFHRACLEAFERFSGRKCCAICRKEPYETRVIHDAARLVRHKCATRIQACWRGYRTRKWYQKFSKNICPQDKKLRRKFFETKLQELNDSFVRYCHTNTEAFLSDIDRSLSSSRRVFQQLERMVVSKPREDDWERIKSQGIQRGVWECPICLTALSNPDQMATDESKHRCRRTVLLSCSHLFHQLCLEAFETFSSFTAHSRPTCPLCRSTYNKKLL
;
A
#
# COMPACT_ATOMS: atom_id res chain seq x y z
N MET A 1 -27.84 -23.75 -40.43
CA MET A 1 -27.91 -22.29 -40.20
C MET A 1 -28.99 -22.05 -39.16
N ILE A 2 -28.60 -21.84 -37.90
CA ILE A 2 -29.54 -21.55 -36.81
C ILE A 2 -29.69 -20.03 -36.76
N ASN A 3 -30.92 -19.56 -36.96
CA ASN A 3 -31.26 -18.16 -37.23
C ASN A 3 -30.74 -17.22 -36.13
N SER A 4 -29.81 -16.32 -36.50
CA SER A 4 -29.29 -15.22 -35.69
C SER A 4 -30.39 -14.35 -35.07
N VAL A 5 -31.59 -14.35 -35.68
CA VAL A 5 -32.78 -13.64 -35.21
C VAL A 5 -33.34 -14.25 -33.92
N ALA A 6 -33.32 -15.58 -33.76
CA ALA A 6 -33.83 -16.23 -32.55
C ALA A 6 -32.91 -16.00 -31.33
N PHE A 7 -31.60 -15.89 -31.56
CA PHE A 7 -30.62 -15.60 -30.51
C PHE A 7 -30.68 -14.12 -30.08
N GLN A 8 -30.84 -13.20 -31.04
CA GLN A 8 -31.08 -11.79 -30.73
C GLN A 8 -32.41 -11.57 -30.01
N ASP A 9 -33.48 -12.28 -30.38
CA ASP A 9 -34.79 -12.19 -29.72
C ASP A 9 -34.75 -12.72 -28.27
N HIS A 10 -33.96 -13.76 -28.00
CA HIS A 10 -33.75 -14.24 -26.62
C HIS A 10 -33.02 -13.21 -25.75
N ILE A 11 -31.95 -12.58 -26.25
CA ILE A 11 -31.22 -11.54 -25.52
C ILE A 11 -32.14 -10.34 -25.27
N THR A 12 -32.94 -9.94 -26.27
CA THR A 12 -33.84 -8.79 -26.18
C THR A 12 -34.99 -9.03 -25.20
N LYS A 13 -35.58 -10.24 -25.17
CA LYS A 13 -36.61 -10.65 -24.20
C LYS A 13 -36.08 -10.76 -22.76
N THR A 14 -34.82 -11.13 -22.58
CA THR A 14 -34.20 -11.23 -21.24
C THR A 14 -33.84 -9.85 -20.68
N VAL A 15 -33.59 -8.87 -21.55
CA VAL A 15 -33.26 -7.48 -21.18
C VAL A 15 -34.51 -6.60 -21.01
N LEU A 16 -35.66 -6.98 -21.58
CA LEU A 16 -36.89 -6.16 -21.59
C LEU A 16 -38.08 -6.74 -20.82
N HIS A 17 -37.92 -7.73 -19.93
CA HIS A 17 -39.04 -8.17 -19.09
C HIS A 17 -39.45 -7.06 -18.10
N PRO A 18 -40.68 -6.51 -18.16
CA PRO A 18 -41.13 -5.38 -17.33
C PRO A 18 -41.68 -5.79 -15.96
N ASP A 19 -41.36 -6.98 -15.45
CA ASP A 19 -42.00 -7.51 -14.24
C ASP A 19 -41.31 -7.08 -12.95
N TYR A 20 -41.14 -5.77 -12.74
CA TYR A 20 -41.04 -5.20 -11.39
C TYR A 20 -41.65 -3.79 -11.35
N LEU A 21 -42.90 -3.66 -11.82
CA LEU A 21 -43.77 -2.61 -11.32
C LEU A 21 -44.06 -2.89 -9.83
N CYS A 22 -43.59 -1.99 -8.98
CA CYS A 22 -43.83 -2.00 -7.54
C CYS A 22 -45.33 -2.04 -7.20
N PRO A 23 -45.79 -3.01 -6.39
CA PRO A 23 -46.98 -2.81 -5.56
C PRO A 23 -46.57 -1.95 -4.36
N TRP A 24 -47.16 -0.76 -4.27
CA TRP A 24 -46.97 0.17 -3.16
C TRP A 24 -47.37 -0.44 -1.79
N ILE A 25 -46.55 -0.09 -0.78
CA ILE A 25 -46.93 0.28 0.60
C ILE A 25 -48.05 -0.52 1.30
N LYS A 26 -47.63 -1.38 2.24
CA LYS A 26 -48.19 -1.70 3.58
C LYS A 26 -48.06 -3.20 3.86
N LYS A 27 -46.90 -3.61 4.35
CA LYS A 27 -46.83 -4.76 5.26
C LYS A 27 -46.11 -4.32 6.52
N THR A 28 -46.94 -4.05 7.51
CA THR A 28 -46.60 -4.06 8.93
C THR A 28 -45.67 -5.24 9.20
N SER A 29 -44.48 -4.93 9.73
CA SER A 29 -43.54 -5.94 10.17
C SER A 29 -44.17 -6.65 11.38
N LYS A 30 -44.83 -7.79 11.14
CA LYS A 30 -45.06 -8.80 12.19
C LYS A 30 -43.71 -9.45 12.47
N TYR A 31 -42.92 -8.79 13.32
CA TYR A 31 -41.84 -9.46 14.02
C TYR A 31 -42.47 -10.47 14.98
N THR A 32 -42.19 -11.75 14.74
CA THR A 32 -42.35 -12.82 15.71
C THR A 32 -41.67 -12.40 17.00
N LYS A 33 -42.46 -12.20 18.07
CA LYS A 33 -41.96 -11.93 19.42
C LYS A 33 -41.19 -13.16 19.89
N VAL A 34 -39.88 -13.17 19.70
CA VAL A 34 -38.97 -13.98 20.52
C VAL A 34 -38.98 -13.35 21.91
N PRO A 35 -39.25 -14.10 23.00
CA PRO A 35 -39.31 -13.52 24.33
C PRO A 35 -37.91 -13.05 24.73
N ARG A 36 -37.71 -11.74 24.65
CA ARG A 36 -36.49 -11.07 25.06
C ARG A 36 -36.47 -11.07 26.59
N LYS A 37 -36.03 -12.18 27.19
CA LYS A 37 -35.67 -12.21 28.62
C LYS A 37 -34.69 -11.07 28.88
N THR A 38 -35.10 -10.24 29.82
CA THR A 38 -34.45 -9.05 30.34
C THR A 38 -32.96 -9.30 30.61
N ARG A 39 -32.11 -8.80 29.71
CA ARG A 39 -30.71 -8.44 30.01
C ARG A 39 -30.55 -6.92 29.87
N GLN A 40 -31.43 -6.19 30.54
CA GLN A 40 -31.12 -4.88 31.08
C GLN A 40 -30.41 -5.10 32.42
N LYS A 41 -29.11 -5.38 32.35
CA LYS A 41 -28.15 -5.28 33.46
C LYS A 41 -26.79 -5.66 32.87
N VAL A 42 -25.78 -4.88 33.19
CA VAL A 42 -24.36 -5.04 32.80
C VAL A 42 -23.97 -4.35 31.48
N LEU A 43 -24.09 -3.02 31.45
CA LEU A 43 -23.10 -2.10 30.84
C LEU A 43 -23.24 -0.68 31.42
N GLN A 44 -23.62 -0.58 32.70
CA GLN A 44 -23.68 0.64 33.52
C GLN A 44 -22.85 0.46 34.79
N ARG A 45 -21.65 -0.13 34.69
CA ARG A 45 -20.85 -0.45 35.89
C ARG A 45 -19.36 -0.09 35.74
N GLY A 46 -19.06 1.00 35.04
CA GLY A 46 -17.67 1.45 34.87
C GLY A 46 -17.42 2.95 34.92
N ASP A 47 -18.41 3.82 34.74
CA ASP A 47 -18.14 5.25 34.45
C ASP A 47 -18.82 6.24 35.43
N GLU A 48 -19.64 5.78 36.36
CA GLU A 48 -20.30 6.67 37.34
C GLU A 48 -19.39 7.02 38.54
N HIS A 49 -18.19 6.44 38.62
CA HIS A 49 -17.29 6.62 39.76
C HIS A 49 -16.12 7.58 39.50
N GLU A 50 -15.90 8.06 38.27
CA GLU A 50 -14.70 8.85 37.92
C GLU A 50 -14.93 10.37 37.75
N GLU A 51 -16.16 10.88 37.75
CA GLU A 51 -16.44 12.31 37.52
C GLU A 51 -17.27 12.97 38.62
N ARG A 52 -16.94 12.72 39.88
CA ARG A 52 -17.54 13.48 40.99
C ARG A 52 -16.87 14.84 41.08
N GLU A 53 -17.66 15.90 41.00
CA GLU A 53 -17.21 17.26 41.25
C GLU A 53 -17.02 17.46 42.75
N TYR A 54 -15.95 18.15 43.14
CA TYR A 54 -15.64 18.44 44.53
C TYR A 54 -14.98 19.81 44.67
N VAL A 55 -15.13 20.39 45.86
CA VAL A 55 -14.51 21.66 46.25
C VAL A 55 -13.09 21.38 46.75
N LEU A 56 -12.08 22.15 46.31
CA LEU A 56 -10.68 21.88 46.66
C LEU A 56 -10.32 22.30 48.09
N GLU A 57 -10.94 23.36 48.60
CA GLU A 57 -10.65 23.81 49.95
C GLU A 57 -11.10 22.75 50.99
N PRO A 58 -10.47 22.68 52.18
CA PRO A 58 -10.92 21.82 53.29
C PRO A 58 -12.10 22.41 54.07
N HIS A 59 -13.00 21.57 54.60
CA HIS A 59 -14.18 22.00 55.36
C HIS A 59 -13.78 22.94 56.52
N PRO A 60 -14.52 24.05 56.75
CA PRO A 60 -14.22 24.95 57.85
C PRO A 60 -14.41 24.21 59.19
N PRO A 61 -13.61 24.56 60.22
CA PRO A 61 -13.78 24.00 61.55
C PRO A 61 -15.18 24.34 62.10
N PRO A 62 -15.75 23.47 62.96
CA PRO A 62 -17.04 23.75 63.58
C PRO A 62 -16.98 25.05 64.37
N LEU A 63 -18.10 25.78 64.34
CA LEU A 63 -18.25 27.07 65.03
C LEU A 63 -17.89 26.97 66.51
N THR A 64 -17.04 27.88 66.98
CA THR A 64 -16.76 28.00 68.41
C THR A 64 -17.96 28.62 69.13
N LEU A 65 -18.10 28.36 70.43
CA LEU A 65 -19.18 28.94 71.24
C LEU A 65 -19.20 30.49 71.14
N ALA A 66 -18.02 31.12 71.15
CA ALA A 66 -17.87 32.56 71.01
C ALA A 66 -18.37 33.09 69.64
N GLN A 67 -18.16 32.33 68.56
CA GLN A 67 -18.70 32.66 67.24
C GLN A 67 -20.23 32.47 67.20
N ARG A 68 -20.76 31.41 67.81
CA ARG A 68 -22.22 31.19 67.93
C ARG A 68 -22.92 32.29 68.73
N MET A 69 -22.22 32.87 69.71
CA MET A 69 -22.72 33.96 70.56
C MET A 69 -22.48 35.34 69.94
N GLY A 70 -21.90 35.44 68.74
CA GLY A 70 -21.64 36.71 68.06
C GLY A 70 -20.55 37.57 68.71
N LEU A 71 -19.75 37.01 69.63
CA LEU A 71 -18.66 37.70 70.31
C LEU A 71 -17.41 37.84 69.42
N ILE A 72 -17.28 36.99 68.40
CA ILE A 72 -16.22 37.02 67.40
C ILE A 72 -16.87 37.01 66.02
N ALA A 73 -16.40 37.88 65.12
CA ALA A 73 -16.87 37.93 63.74
C ALA A 73 -16.72 36.56 63.07
N PHE A 74 -17.79 36.10 62.45
CA PHE A 74 -17.81 34.83 61.74
C PHE A 74 -17.05 34.93 60.41
N HIS A 75 -16.18 33.95 60.12
CA HIS A 75 -15.55 33.84 58.80
C HIS A 75 -16.60 33.40 57.76
N LYS A 76 -16.60 34.03 56.57
CA LYS A 76 -17.58 33.77 55.50
C LYS A 76 -17.89 32.28 55.33
N GLU A 77 -19.17 31.96 55.42
CA GLU A 77 -19.74 30.64 55.15
C GLU A 77 -19.37 30.17 53.74
N ARG A 78 -19.11 28.86 53.61
CA ARG A 78 -18.85 28.25 52.31
C ARG A 78 -20.04 28.40 51.38
N LEU A 79 -19.77 28.43 50.08
CA LEU A 79 -20.85 28.27 49.10
C LEU A 79 -21.53 26.91 49.30
N THR A 80 -22.83 26.97 49.50
CA THR A 80 -23.71 25.79 49.57
C THR A 80 -23.75 25.07 48.22
N GLU A 81 -24.14 23.80 48.21
CA GLU A 81 -24.25 23.03 46.96
C GLU A 81 -25.23 23.69 45.99
N ASP A 82 -26.33 24.25 46.50
CA ASP A 82 -27.30 24.99 45.70
C ASP A 82 -26.70 26.24 45.06
N GLU A 83 -25.86 26.98 45.79
CA GLU A 83 -25.15 28.13 45.21
C GLU A 83 -24.16 27.70 44.14
N TRP A 84 -23.45 26.60 44.34
CA TRP A 84 -22.59 26.02 43.32
C TRP A 84 -23.36 25.61 42.07
N THR A 85 -24.57 25.05 42.20
CA THR A 85 -25.41 24.78 41.02
C THR A 85 -25.77 26.08 40.28
N ARG A 86 -26.00 27.19 40.97
CA ARG A 86 -26.27 28.50 40.34
C ARG A 86 -25.04 29.06 39.64
N VAL A 87 -23.85 28.96 40.27
CA VAL A 87 -22.57 29.35 39.67
C VAL A 87 -22.31 28.51 38.41
N LYS A 88 -22.54 27.20 38.49
CA LYS A 88 -22.38 26.28 37.37
C LYS A 88 -23.34 26.61 36.22
N LYS A 89 -24.62 26.87 36.52
CA LYS A 89 -25.60 27.31 35.51
C LYS A 89 -25.14 28.57 34.78
N ARG A 90 -24.58 29.54 35.50
CA ARG A 90 -24.05 30.78 34.90
C ARG A 90 -22.84 30.48 34.00
N SER A 91 -21.90 29.67 34.48
CA SER A 91 -20.72 29.26 33.71
C SER A 91 -21.09 28.52 32.42
N VAL A 92 -22.10 27.64 32.48
CA VAL A 92 -22.65 26.95 31.29
C VAL A 92 -23.34 27.92 30.34
N GLN A 93 -24.11 28.89 30.84
CA GLN A 93 -24.76 29.91 30.01
C GLN A 93 -23.75 30.81 29.29
N GLN A 94 -22.59 31.06 29.91
CA GLN A 94 -21.49 31.81 29.33
C GLN A 94 -20.56 30.96 28.46
N GLU A 95 -20.83 29.66 28.35
CA GLU A 95 -20.01 28.70 27.61
C GLU A 95 -18.52 28.70 28.02
N GLU A 96 -18.22 28.99 29.28
CA GLU A 96 -16.85 29.13 29.81
C GLU A 96 -16.00 27.86 29.59
N SER A 97 -16.61 26.67 29.69
CA SER A 97 -15.93 25.40 29.43
C SER A 97 -15.74 25.08 27.93
N ALA A 98 -16.45 25.78 27.04
CA ALA A 98 -16.28 25.64 25.59
C ALA A 98 -15.22 26.61 25.04
N ASN A 99 -15.08 27.77 25.68
CA ASN A 99 -14.04 28.75 25.40
C ASN A 99 -12.66 28.24 25.87
N PRO A 100 -11.56 28.71 25.26
CA PRO A 100 -10.21 28.36 25.70
C PRO A 100 -9.89 29.02 27.06
N CYS A 101 -9.00 28.39 27.83
CA CYS A 101 -8.53 28.91 29.10
C CYS A 101 -7.92 30.30 28.94
N SER A 102 -8.35 31.30 29.71
CA SER A 102 -7.86 32.68 29.52
C SER A 102 -6.40 32.90 29.94
N ILE A 103 -5.80 31.94 30.66
CA ILE A 103 -4.39 32.02 31.11
C ILE A 103 -3.45 31.52 30.01
N CYS A 104 -3.63 30.28 29.51
CA CYS A 104 -2.76 29.68 28.49
C CYS A 104 -3.30 29.79 27.06
N ARG A 105 -4.55 30.19 26.88
CA ARG A 105 -5.27 30.28 25.59
C ARG A 105 -5.48 28.95 24.87
N GLU A 106 -5.36 27.84 25.59
CA GLU A 106 -5.59 26.49 25.07
C GLU A 106 -7.00 25.97 25.42
N GLU A 107 -7.53 25.08 24.58
CA GLU A 107 -8.77 24.35 24.87
C GLU A 107 -8.58 23.40 26.06
N PHE A 108 -9.62 23.25 26.90
CA PHE A 108 -9.57 22.39 28.08
C PHE A 108 -9.42 20.89 27.77
N ARG A 109 -9.98 20.41 26.66
CA ARG A 109 -9.92 19.00 26.23
C ARG A 109 -10.27 18.03 27.37
N LEU A 110 -9.33 17.17 27.75
CA LEU A 110 -9.47 16.19 28.85
C LEU A 110 -8.67 16.59 30.10
N GLN A 111 -8.10 17.80 30.12
CA GLN A 111 -7.30 18.25 31.25
C GLN A 111 -8.19 18.64 32.45
N PRO A 112 -7.69 18.52 33.69
CA PRO A 112 -8.44 18.89 34.88
C PRO A 112 -8.76 20.39 34.86
N GLN A 113 -10.05 20.69 34.98
CA GLN A 113 -10.59 22.05 34.93
C GLN A 113 -11.18 22.43 36.29
N VAL A 114 -11.07 23.70 36.63
CA VAL A 114 -11.57 24.26 37.89
C VAL A 114 -12.46 25.45 37.59
N MET A 115 -13.58 25.52 38.29
CA MET A 115 -14.52 26.63 38.27
C MET A 115 -14.42 27.40 39.58
N LEU A 116 -14.33 28.72 39.46
CA LEU A 116 -14.28 29.61 40.61
C LEU A 116 -15.68 30.03 41.04
N SER A 117 -15.83 30.51 42.28
CA SER A 117 -17.09 31.12 42.76
C SER A 117 -17.55 32.33 41.95
N CYS A 118 -16.64 32.95 41.17
CA CYS A 118 -16.95 33.99 40.20
C CYS A 118 -17.31 33.46 38.80
N SER A 119 -17.71 32.20 38.66
CA SER A 119 -18.11 31.48 37.42
C SER A 119 -17.08 31.29 36.31
N HIS A 120 -15.90 31.91 36.41
CA HIS A 120 -14.79 31.70 35.47
C HIS A 120 -14.16 30.30 35.59
N VAL A 121 -13.71 29.75 34.46
CA VAL A 121 -13.12 28.41 34.36
C VAL A 121 -11.68 28.46 33.87
N PHE A 122 -10.81 27.66 34.48
CA PHE A 122 -9.39 27.56 34.12
C PHE A 122 -8.90 26.11 34.20
N HIS A 123 -7.74 25.82 33.61
CA HIS A 123 -7.06 24.57 33.91
C HIS A 123 -6.56 24.65 35.34
N ARG A 124 -6.64 23.53 36.07
CA ARG A 124 -6.15 23.44 37.44
C ARG A 124 -4.69 23.91 37.54
N ALA A 125 -3.83 23.39 36.66
CA ALA A 125 -2.41 23.74 36.64
C ALA A 125 -2.17 25.22 36.30
N CYS A 126 -2.95 25.80 35.38
CA CYS A 126 -2.83 27.21 35.02
C CYS A 126 -3.22 28.14 36.17
N LEU A 127 -4.28 27.80 36.90
CA LEU A 127 -4.70 28.56 38.08
C LEU A 127 -3.64 28.49 39.19
N GLU A 128 -3.15 27.30 39.52
CA GLU A 128 -2.11 27.10 40.54
C GLU A 128 -0.81 27.83 40.17
N ALA A 129 -0.42 27.83 38.90
CA ALA A 129 0.74 28.59 38.42
C ALA A 129 0.51 30.11 38.54
N PHE A 130 -0.69 30.59 38.21
CA PHE A 130 -1.05 32.00 38.34
C PHE A 130 -1.07 32.48 39.79
N GLU A 131 -1.62 31.68 40.70
CA GLU A 131 -1.61 31.97 42.15
C GLU A 131 -0.19 32.03 42.69
N ARG A 132 0.67 31.09 42.29
CA ARG A 132 2.09 31.06 42.67
C ARG A 132 2.86 32.28 42.16
N PHE A 133 2.57 32.72 40.93
CA PHE A 133 3.20 33.90 40.33
C PHE A 133 2.70 35.22 40.96
N SER A 134 1.39 35.34 41.16
CA SER A 134 0.78 36.57 41.70
C SER A 134 0.96 36.72 43.21
N GLY A 135 1.27 35.63 43.91
CA GLY A 135 1.38 35.59 45.38
C GLY A 135 0.06 35.82 46.10
N ARG A 136 -1.08 35.83 45.38
CA ARG A 136 -2.42 36.09 45.90
C ARG A 136 -3.43 35.18 45.23
N LYS A 137 -4.47 34.82 45.98
CA LYS A 137 -5.57 33.99 45.49
C LYS A 137 -6.66 34.86 44.85
N CYS A 138 -6.37 35.42 43.65
CA CYS A 138 -7.33 36.18 42.84
C CYS A 138 -7.70 35.50 41.52
N CYS A 139 -8.89 35.79 41.02
CA CYS A 139 -9.30 35.35 39.69
C CYS A 139 -8.52 36.14 38.62
N ALA A 140 -7.93 35.45 37.65
CA ALA A 140 -7.17 36.09 36.56
C ALA A 140 -8.01 37.04 35.68
N ILE A 141 -9.33 36.86 35.63
CA ILE A 141 -10.25 37.66 34.80
C ILE A 141 -10.81 38.84 35.62
N CYS A 142 -11.52 38.56 36.72
CA CYS A 142 -12.26 39.59 37.47
C CYS A 142 -11.56 40.07 38.75
N ARG A 143 -10.38 39.53 39.08
CA ARG A 143 -9.58 39.88 40.27
C ARG A 143 -10.31 39.77 41.61
N LYS A 144 -11.45 39.07 41.66
CA LYS A 144 -12.22 38.86 42.89
C LYS A 144 -11.41 38.03 43.90
N GLU A 145 -11.34 38.50 45.13
CA GLU A 145 -10.73 37.84 46.29
C GLU A 145 -11.70 37.91 47.51
N PRO A 146 -11.80 36.87 48.36
CA PRO A 146 -11.41 35.47 48.12
C PRO A 146 -12.44 34.74 47.25
N TYR A 147 -12.02 33.66 46.58
CA TYR A 147 -12.91 32.72 45.89
C TYR A 147 -12.69 31.29 46.38
N GLU A 148 -13.73 30.46 46.17
CA GLU A 148 -13.66 29.01 46.31
C GLU A 148 -13.49 28.35 44.95
N THR A 149 -12.92 27.15 44.94
CA THR A 149 -12.57 26.40 43.73
C THR A 149 -13.28 25.06 43.72
N ARG A 150 -13.97 24.76 42.61
CA ARG A 150 -14.62 23.47 42.38
C ARG A 150 -14.06 22.81 41.14
N VAL A 151 -13.65 21.55 41.26
CA VAL A 151 -13.23 20.75 40.10
C VAL A 151 -14.47 20.38 39.29
N ILE A 152 -14.41 20.64 37.99
CA ILE A 152 -15.48 20.33 37.04
C ILE A 152 -14.96 19.42 35.91
N HIS A 153 -15.85 18.84 35.11
CA HIS A 153 -15.49 17.97 33.97
C HIS A 153 -16.28 18.29 32.70
N ASP A 154 -16.89 19.47 32.63
CA ASP A 154 -17.80 19.87 31.56
C ASP A 154 -17.12 19.91 30.18
N ALA A 155 -15.90 20.44 30.05
CA ALA A 155 -15.21 20.45 28.74
C ALA A 155 -14.80 19.04 28.29
N ALA A 156 -14.39 18.18 29.23
CA ALA A 156 -14.12 16.76 28.95
C ALA A 156 -15.39 16.07 28.42
N ARG A 157 -16.55 16.34 29.04
CA ARG A 157 -17.85 15.86 28.54
C ARG A 157 -18.17 16.39 27.14
N LEU A 158 -17.96 17.68 26.88
CA LEU A 158 -18.16 18.27 25.54
C LEU A 158 -17.27 17.61 24.48
N VAL A 159 -16.00 17.37 24.79
CA VAL A 159 -15.04 16.73 23.87
C VAL A 159 -15.43 15.28 23.61
N ARG A 160 -15.77 14.51 24.65
CA ARG A 160 -16.26 13.13 24.48
C ARG A 160 -17.53 13.09 23.63
N HIS A 161 -18.45 14.03 23.82
CA HIS A 161 -19.66 14.13 23.00
C HIS A 161 -19.35 14.47 21.53
N LYS A 162 -18.45 15.44 21.28
CA LYS A 162 -17.98 15.77 19.92
C LYS A 162 -17.34 14.55 19.25
N CYS A 163 -16.48 13.82 19.96
CA CYS A 163 -15.85 12.59 19.47
C CYS A 163 -16.89 11.50 19.15
N ALA A 164 -17.84 11.26 20.06
CA ALA A 164 -18.92 10.30 19.86
C ALA A 164 -19.74 10.64 18.60
N THR A 165 -20.11 11.90 18.43
CA THR A 165 -20.86 12.38 17.25
C THR A 165 -20.07 12.14 15.95
N ARG A 166 -18.75 12.39 15.94
CA ARG A 166 -17.90 12.13 14.76
C ARG A 166 -17.84 10.64 14.40
N ILE A 167 -17.65 9.79 15.40
CA ILE A 167 -17.62 8.33 15.22
C ILE A 167 -18.98 7.84 14.67
N GLN A 168 -20.07 8.28 15.30
CA GLN A 168 -21.43 7.93 14.89
C GLN A 168 -21.73 8.41 13.46
N ALA A 169 -21.36 9.63 13.10
CA ALA A 169 -21.55 10.16 11.75
C ALA A 169 -20.74 9.36 10.71
N CYS A 170 -19.48 9.04 11.01
CA CYS A 170 -18.64 8.22 10.14
C CYS A 170 -19.25 6.83 9.90
N TRP A 171 -19.68 6.16 10.97
CA TRP A 171 -20.29 4.83 10.88
C TRP A 171 -21.63 4.84 10.13
N ARG A 172 -22.50 5.82 10.43
CA ARG A 172 -23.77 6.00 9.71
C ARG A 172 -23.51 6.20 8.21
N GLY A 173 -22.55 7.05 7.85
CA GLY A 173 -22.13 7.26 6.47
C GLY A 173 -21.58 6.00 5.80
N TYR A 174 -20.71 5.25 6.49
CA TYR A 174 -20.17 3.99 5.98
C TYR A 174 -21.29 2.97 5.69
N ARG A 175 -22.22 2.79 6.64
CA ARG A 175 -23.36 1.87 6.49
C ARG A 175 -24.22 2.23 5.28
N THR A 176 -24.56 3.51 5.12
CA THR A 176 -25.33 3.99 3.97
C THR A 176 -24.58 3.77 2.65
N ARG A 177 -23.29 4.08 2.58
CA ARG A 177 -22.49 3.84 1.36
C ARG A 177 -22.39 2.36 1.01
N LYS A 178 -22.19 1.47 1.99
CA LYS A 178 -22.18 0.01 1.77
C LYS A 178 -23.52 -0.51 1.28
N TRP A 179 -24.62 -0.02 1.84
CA TRP A 179 -25.97 -0.37 1.36
C TRP A 179 -26.19 0.15 -0.07
N TYR A 180 -25.88 1.42 -0.33
CA TYR A 180 -26.03 2.04 -1.64
C TYR A 180 -25.17 1.36 -2.71
N GLN A 181 -23.95 0.95 -2.38
CA GLN A 181 -23.08 0.20 -3.30
C GLN A 181 -23.71 -1.13 -3.72
N LYS A 182 -24.37 -1.85 -2.80
CA LYS A 182 -25.10 -3.09 -3.14
C LYS A 182 -26.35 -2.79 -3.96
N PHE A 183 -27.11 -1.78 -3.56
CA PHE A 183 -28.32 -1.34 -4.25
C PHE A 183 -28.04 -0.91 -5.70
N SER A 184 -27.02 -0.06 -5.91
CA SER A 184 -26.62 0.47 -7.21
C SER A 184 -26.06 -0.59 -8.16
N LYS A 185 -25.63 -1.75 -7.68
CA LYS A 185 -25.18 -2.86 -8.55
C LYS A 185 -26.35 -3.61 -9.19
N ASN A 186 -27.52 -3.60 -8.54
CA ASN A 186 -28.67 -4.41 -8.92
C ASN A 186 -29.80 -3.59 -9.53
N ILE A 187 -29.89 -2.29 -9.22
CA ILE A 187 -30.98 -1.43 -9.66
C ILE A 187 -30.45 -0.37 -10.63
N CYS A 188 -31.07 -0.32 -11.81
CA CYS A 188 -30.74 0.65 -12.85
C CYS A 188 -31.10 2.08 -12.38
N PRO A 189 -30.14 3.02 -12.38
CA PRO A 189 -30.44 4.43 -12.10
C PRO A 189 -31.38 5.06 -13.16
N GLN A 190 -32.18 6.04 -12.74
CA GLN A 190 -33.10 6.76 -13.63
C GLN A 190 -32.41 7.88 -14.43
N ASP A 191 -31.35 8.49 -13.86
CA ASP A 191 -30.54 9.50 -14.54
C ASP A 191 -29.79 8.89 -15.73
N LYS A 192 -29.86 9.55 -16.89
CA LYS A 192 -29.25 9.13 -18.16
C LYS A 192 -27.74 8.89 -18.04
N LYS A 193 -27.01 9.76 -17.32
CA LYS A 193 -25.54 9.63 -17.18
C LYS A 193 -25.15 8.43 -16.32
N LEU A 194 -25.83 8.25 -15.19
CA LEU A 194 -25.60 7.12 -14.29
C LEU A 194 -26.05 5.80 -14.91
N ARG A 195 -27.15 5.81 -15.67
CA ARG A 195 -27.64 4.67 -16.44
C ARG A 195 -26.63 4.19 -17.49
N ARG A 196 -25.99 5.12 -18.22
CA ARG A 196 -24.91 4.78 -19.16
C ARG A 196 -23.76 4.06 -18.46
N LYS A 197 -23.24 4.62 -17.35
CA LYS A 197 -22.16 4.02 -16.57
C LYS A 197 -22.53 2.65 -15.98
N PHE A 198 -23.79 2.50 -15.54
CA PHE A 198 -24.31 1.23 -15.04
C PHE A 198 -24.23 0.14 -16.12
N PHE A 199 -24.75 0.42 -17.32
CA PHE A 199 -24.72 -0.55 -18.42
C PHE A 199 -23.30 -0.79 -18.96
N GLU A 200 -22.46 0.23 -19.02
CA GLU A 200 -21.03 0.09 -19.36
C GLU A 200 -20.34 -0.90 -18.41
N THR A 201 -20.55 -0.76 -17.10
CA THR A 201 -20.00 -1.69 -16.11
C THR A 201 -20.54 -3.10 -16.30
N LYS A 202 -21.83 -3.26 -16.58
CA LYS A 202 -22.45 -4.56 -16.82
C LYS A 202 -21.96 -5.23 -18.11
N LEU A 203 -21.77 -4.46 -19.18
CA LEU A 203 -21.18 -4.95 -20.42
C LEU A 203 -19.72 -5.37 -20.22
N GLN A 204 -18.96 -4.61 -19.44
CA GLN A 204 -17.59 -5.00 -19.08
C GLN A 204 -17.57 -6.31 -18.30
N GLU A 205 -18.44 -6.48 -17.29
CA GLU A 205 -18.56 -7.74 -16.54
C GLU A 205 -18.85 -8.95 -17.46
N LEU A 206 -19.72 -8.77 -18.46
CA LEU A 206 -20.02 -9.79 -19.46
C LEU A 206 -18.85 -10.06 -20.40
N ASN A 207 -18.18 -9.01 -20.88
CA ASN A 207 -17.00 -9.14 -21.74
C ASN A 207 -15.87 -9.87 -21.00
N ASP A 208 -15.57 -9.47 -19.76
CA ASP A 208 -14.56 -10.14 -18.93
C ASP A 208 -14.95 -11.60 -18.63
N SER A 209 -16.24 -11.89 -18.46
CA SER A 209 -16.73 -13.26 -18.35
C SER A 209 -16.54 -14.04 -19.64
N PHE A 210 -16.78 -13.41 -20.80
CA PHE A 210 -16.63 -14.03 -22.11
C PHE A 210 -15.16 -14.30 -22.43
N VAL A 211 -14.28 -13.32 -22.24
CA VAL A 211 -12.82 -13.48 -22.40
C VAL A 211 -12.29 -14.61 -21.53
N ARG A 212 -12.78 -14.72 -20.28
CA ARG A 212 -12.42 -15.86 -19.41
C ARG A 212 -12.91 -17.20 -19.93
N TYR A 213 -14.07 -17.25 -20.57
CA TYR A 213 -14.62 -18.48 -21.16
C TYR A 213 -13.96 -18.84 -22.49
N CYS A 214 -13.59 -17.84 -23.28
CA CYS A 214 -12.76 -17.97 -24.47
C CYS A 214 -11.32 -18.26 -24.05
N HIS A 215 -11.10 -19.52 -23.70
CA HIS A 215 -9.82 -20.09 -23.31
C HIS A 215 -8.81 -19.99 -24.48
N THR A 216 -8.27 -18.81 -24.70
CA THR A 216 -7.11 -18.60 -25.56
C THR A 216 -5.91 -19.06 -24.75
N ASN A 217 -5.69 -20.37 -24.68
CA ASN A 217 -4.50 -20.94 -24.06
C ASN A 217 -3.27 -20.68 -24.96
N THR A 218 -2.96 -19.40 -25.16
CA THR A 218 -1.80 -18.93 -25.93
C THR A 218 -0.52 -19.52 -25.35
N GLU A 219 -0.46 -19.68 -24.03
CA GLU A 219 0.65 -20.33 -23.34
C GLU A 219 0.83 -21.79 -23.77
N ALA A 220 -0.24 -22.59 -23.84
CA ALA A 220 -0.13 -23.95 -24.35
C ALA A 220 0.32 -23.97 -25.83
N PHE A 221 -0.24 -23.10 -26.67
CA PHE A 221 0.16 -23.00 -28.08
C PHE A 221 1.64 -22.60 -28.25
N LEU A 222 2.11 -21.61 -27.50
CA LEU A 222 3.51 -21.18 -27.52
C LEU A 222 4.43 -22.28 -26.98
N SER A 223 4.01 -22.99 -25.93
CA SER A 223 4.77 -24.13 -25.40
C SER A 223 4.90 -25.29 -26.40
N ASP A 224 3.88 -25.49 -27.25
CA ASP A 224 3.91 -26.48 -28.33
C ASP A 224 4.91 -26.09 -29.43
N ILE A 225 4.96 -24.79 -29.78
CA ILE A 225 5.96 -24.26 -30.72
C ILE A 225 7.36 -24.45 -30.16
N ASP A 226 7.60 -24.06 -28.91
CA ASP A 226 8.93 -24.18 -28.28
C ASP A 226 9.39 -25.63 -28.18
N ARG A 227 8.46 -26.55 -27.90
CA ARG A 227 8.72 -27.99 -27.92
C ARG A 227 9.10 -28.48 -29.32
N SER A 228 8.43 -28.01 -30.36
CA SER A 228 8.74 -28.31 -31.77
C SER A 228 10.09 -27.75 -32.23
N LEU A 229 10.43 -26.53 -31.80
CA LEU A 229 11.75 -25.95 -32.08
C LEU A 229 12.86 -26.66 -31.32
N SER A 230 12.61 -27.05 -30.07
CA SER A 230 13.56 -27.79 -29.24
C SER A 230 13.87 -29.17 -29.83
N SER A 231 12.85 -29.89 -30.32
CA SER A 231 13.07 -31.19 -30.98
C SER A 231 13.89 -31.03 -32.26
N SER A 232 13.58 -30.03 -33.09
CA SER A 232 14.34 -29.72 -34.30
C SER A 232 15.81 -29.41 -33.99
N ARG A 233 16.08 -28.56 -32.98
CA ARG A 233 17.45 -28.22 -32.53
C ARG A 233 18.22 -29.45 -32.07
N ARG A 234 17.59 -30.41 -31.38
CA ARG A 234 18.26 -31.65 -30.95
C ARG A 234 18.72 -32.50 -32.13
N VAL A 235 17.93 -32.58 -33.19
CA VAL A 235 18.32 -33.31 -34.42
C VAL A 235 19.55 -32.68 -35.05
N PHE A 236 19.57 -31.35 -35.20
CA PHE A 236 20.74 -30.63 -35.73
C PHE A 236 22.00 -30.85 -34.88
N GLN A 237 21.88 -30.79 -33.54
CA GLN A 237 23.02 -31.07 -32.65
C GLN A 237 23.52 -32.52 -32.74
N GLN A 238 22.67 -33.48 -33.06
CA GLN A 238 23.07 -34.87 -33.25
C GLN A 238 23.83 -35.05 -34.56
N LEU A 239 23.38 -34.41 -35.64
CA LEU A 239 24.07 -34.39 -36.93
C LEU A 239 25.44 -33.70 -36.80
N GLU A 240 25.52 -32.56 -36.13
CA GLU A 240 26.79 -31.88 -35.86
C GLU A 240 27.78 -32.77 -35.09
N ARG A 241 27.31 -33.57 -34.13
CA ARG A 241 28.17 -34.51 -33.40
C ARG A 241 28.71 -35.64 -34.29
N MET A 242 27.97 -36.07 -35.31
CA MET A 242 28.42 -37.10 -36.26
C MET A 242 29.47 -36.57 -37.24
N VAL A 243 29.37 -35.30 -37.66
CA VAL A 243 30.26 -34.70 -38.68
C VAL A 243 31.65 -34.32 -38.12
N VAL A 244 31.79 -34.14 -36.79
CA VAL A 244 33.04 -33.65 -36.16
C VAL A 244 33.84 -34.81 -35.55
N SER A 245 34.24 -35.76 -36.38
CA SER A 245 35.29 -36.73 -36.01
C SER A 245 36.67 -36.09 -36.21
N LYS A 246 37.67 -36.43 -35.37
CA LYS A 246 39.03 -35.86 -35.47
C LYS A 246 39.64 -36.26 -36.83
N PRO A 247 40.10 -35.31 -37.67
CA PRO A 247 40.75 -35.63 -38.94
C PRO A 247 42.00 -36.50 -38.73
N ARG A 248 42.27 -37.43 -39.64
CA ARG A 248 43.53 -38.21 -39.65
C ARG A 248 44.69 -37.32 -40.07
N GLU A 249 45.94 -37.74 -39.82
CA GLU A 249 47.12 -36.94 -40.21
C GLU A 249 47.17 -36.66 -41.72
N ASP A 250 46.79 -37.63 -42.56
CA ASP A 250 46.70 -37.45 -44.02
C ASP A 250 45.68 -36.37 -44.43
N ASP A 251 44.61 -36.20 -43.64
CA ASP A 251 43.61 -35.16 -43.89
C ASP A 251 44.16 -33.77 -43.60
N TRP A 252 45.09 -33.61 -42.65
CA TRP A 252 45.69 -32.32 -42.31
C TRP A 252 46.59 -31.78 -43.42
N GLU A 253 47.31 -32.64 -44.13
CA GLU A 253 48.12 -32.20 -45.28
C GLU A 253 47.23 -31.73 -46.45
N ARG A 254 46.10 -32.39 -46.67
CA ARG A 254 45.08 -31.93 -47.63
C ARG A 254 44.46 -30.61 -47.20
N ILE A 255 44.09 -30.46 -45.93
CA ILE A 255 43.50 -29.23 -45.38
C ILE A 255 44.51 -28.07 -45.44
N LYS A 256 45.80 -28.33 -45.18
CA LYS A 256 46.88 -27.34 -45.29
C LYS A 256 47.04 -26.88 -46.74
N SER A 257 47.08 -27.80 -47.69
CA SER A 257 47.13 -27.49 -49.13
C SER A 257 45.94 -26.64 -49.58
N GLN A 258 44.73 -26.95 -49.09
CA GLN A 258 43.53 -26.15 -49.36
C GLN A 258 43.60 -24.74 -48.74
N GLY A 259 44.14 -24.62 -47.52
CA GLY A 259 44.34 -23.32 -46.85
C GLY A 259 45.31 -22.43 -47.63
N ILE A 260 46.40 -23.02 -48.14
CA ILE A 260 47.41 -22.33 -48.96
C ILE A 260 46.79 -21.90 -50.30
N GLN A 261 46.02 -22.76 -50.96
CA GLN A 261 45.38 -22.46 -52.25
C GLN A 261 44.36 -21.31 -52.17
N ARG A 262 43.72 -21.12 -51.00
CA ARG A 262 42.82 -19.98 -50.76
C ARG A 262 43.56 -18.64 -50.67
N GLY A 263 44.87 -18.65 -50.45
CA GLY A 263 45.72 -17.46 -50.51
C GLY A 263 45.50 -16.43 -49.39
N VAL A 264 44.75 -16.77 -48.33
CA VAL A 264 44.46 -15.84 -47.22
C VAL A 264 45.52 -16.01 -46.14
N TRP A 265 46.53 -15.13 -46.17
CA TRP A 265 47.63 -15.08 -45.21
C TRP A 265 47.50 -13.94 -44.20
N GLU A 266 46.28 -13.47 -43.96
CA GLU A 266 45.98 -12.48 -42.93
C GLU A 266 45.06 -13.11 -41.88
N CYS A 267 45.34 -12.87 -40.60
CA CYS A 267 44.50 -13.35 -39.52
C CYS A 267 43.18 -12.56 -39.49
N PRO A 268 42.01 -13.17 -39.73
CA PRO A 268 40.78 -12.39 -39.86
C PRO A 268 40.24 -11.80 -38.55
N ILE A 269 40.84 -12.17 -37.40
CA ILE A 269 40.48 -11.64 -36.09
C ILE A 269 41.19 -10.30 -35.83
N CYS A 270 42.47 -10.20 -36.18
CA CYS A 270 43.28 -9.01 -35.90
C CYS A 270 43.79 -8.29 -37.15
N LEU A 271 43.45 -8.79 -38.34
CA LEU A 271 43.77 -8.24 -39.65
C LEU A 271 45.27 -8.05 -39.89
N THR A 272 46.11 -8.91 -39.30
CA THR A 272 47.58 -8.86 -39.48
C THR A 272 48.12 -10.14 -40.11
N ALA A 273 49.23 -10.04 -40.83
CA ALA A 273 49.83 -11.13 -41.58
C ALA A 273 50.18 -12.35 -40.73
N LEU A 274 49.95 -13.54 -41.29
CA LEU A 274 50.30 -14.86 -40.76
C LEU A 274 51.66 -15.28 -41.31
N SER A 275 52.46 -15.98 -40.49
CA SER A 275 53.75 -16.49 -40.91
C SER A 275 53.59 -17.61 -41.93
N ASN A 276 54.23 -17.47 -43.10
CA ASN A 276 54.24 -18.47 -44.16
C ASN A 276 55.25 -19.59 -43.80
N PRO A 277 54.85 -20.87 -43.75
CA PRO A 277 55.75 -21.98 -43.42
C PRO A 277 56.87 -22.24 -44.43
N ASP A 278 56.80 -21.72 -45.66
CA ASP A 278 57.82 -21.96 -46.71
C ASP A 278 58.91 -20.87 -46.81
N GLN A 279 58.85 -19.80 -46.01
CA GLN A 279 59.88 -18.76 -46.02
C GLN A 279 60.97 -19.06 -44.97
N MET A 280 62.04 -19.73 -45.42
CA MET A 280 63.28 -19.87 -44.65
C MET A 280 63.93 -18.51 -44.41
N ALA A 281 64.50 -18.40 -43.21
CA ALA A 281 65.09 -17.21 -42.62
C ALA A 281 66.20 -16.58 -43.47
N THR A 282 65.93 -15.38 -43.98
CA THR A 282 66.94 -14.33 -44.20
C THR A 282 66.25 -12.98 -44.03
N ASP A 283 66.10 -12.50 -42.79
CA ASP A 283 66.57 -11.15 -42.42
C ASP A 283 66.35 -10.85 -40.94
N GLU A 284 67.25 -10.03 -40.39
CA GLU A 284 67.35 -9.62 -38.99
C GLU A 284 66.22 -8.66 -38.54
N SER A 285 64.98 -9.16 -38.41
CA SER A 285 63.95 -8.44 -37.67
C SER A 285 63.32 -9.31 -36.57
N LYS A 286 63.83 -9.13 -35.35
CA LYS A 286 63.28 -9.68 -34.09
C LYS A 286 61.92 -9.04 -33.75
N HIS A 287 60.94 -9.15 -34.63
CA HIS A 287 59.56 -8.76 -34.35
C HIS A 287 58.65 -10.00 -34.34
N ARG A 288 58.53 -10.59 -33.15
CA ARG A 288 57.44 -11.46 -32.67
C ARG A 288 56.75 -12.30 -33.76
N CYS A 289 57.41 -13.34 -34.25
CA CYS A 289 56.76 -14.38 -35.04
C CYS A 289 55.60 -14.99 -34.21
N ARG A 290 54.35 -14.66 -34.56
CA ARG A 290 53.15 -15.17 -33.89
C ARG A 290 52.83 -16.53 -34.49
N ARG A 291 52.75 -17.58 -33.66
CA ARG A 291 52.40 -18.93 -34.10
C ARG A 291 51.07 -18.95 -34.84
N THR A 292 51.01 -19.66 -35.97
CA THR A 292 49.81 -19.80 -36.81
C THR A 292 49.13 -21.13 -36.51
N VAL A 293 47.80 -21.12 -36.46
CA VAL A 293 46.96 -22.28 -36.21
C VAL A 293 46.06 -22.51 -37.41
N LEU A 294 46.02 -23.76 -37.89
CA LEU A 294 45.12 -24.23 -38.93
C LEU A 294 43.91 -24.93 -38.31
N LEU A 295 42.72 -24.55 -38.75
CA LEU A 295 41.47 -25.20 -38.36
C LEU A 295 41.08 -26.28 -39.37
N SER A 296 40.33 -27.30 -38.93
CA SER A 296 39.80 -28.35 -39.80
C SER A 296 38.85 -27.85 -40.89
N CYS A 297 38.33 -26.63 -40.76
CA CYS A 297 37.58 -25.93 -41.80
C CYS A 297 38.48 -25.16 -42.80
N SER A 298 39.79 -25.46 -42.85
CA SER A 298 40.81 -24.85 -43.74
C SER A 298 41.06 -23.35 -43.54
N HIS A 299 40.71 -22.81 -42.37
CA HIS A 299 40.95 -21.40 -42.02
C HIS A 299 42.17 -21.26 -41.10
N LEU A 300 42.91 -20.16 -41.25
CA LEU A 300 44.15 -19.88 -40.53
C LEU A 300 43.99 -18.67 -39.60
N PHE A 301 44.57 -18.76 -38.41
CA PHE A 301 44.54 -17.68 -37.41
C PHE A 301 45.87 -17.62 -36.62
N HIS A 302 46.19 -16.48 -36.01
CA HIS A 302 47.21 -16.48 -34.95
C HIS A 302 46.69 -17.26 -33.73
N GLN A 303 47.57 -18.04 -33.10
CA GLN A 303 47.25 -18.83 -31.91
C GLN A 303 46.57 -17.98 -30.83
N LEU A 304 47.19 -16.84 -30.48
CA LEU A 304 46.70 -15.96 -29.42
C LEU A 304 45.34 -15.32 -29.76
N CYS A 305 45.11 -14.99 -31.04
CA CYS A 305 43.83 -14.42 -31.48
C CYS A 305 42.71 -15.44 -31.40
N LEU A 306 42.99 -16.68 -31.79
CA LEU A 306 42.02 -17.77 -31.69
C LEU A 306 41.73 -18.13 -30.23
N GLU A 307 42.75 -18.20 -29.37
CA GLU A 307 42.58 -18.45 -27.93
C GLU A 307 41.76 -17.34 -27.25
N ALA A 308 42.01 -16.07 -27.58
CA ALA A 308 41.20 -14.95 -27.08
C ALA A 308 39.73 -15.08 -27.52
N PHE A 309 39.48 -15.49 -28.76
CA PHE A 309 38.12 -15.72 -29.25
C PHE A 309 37.44 -16.91 -28.56
N GLU A 310 38.17 -18.02 -28.35
CA GLU A 310 37.67 -19.20 -27.63
C GLU A 310 37.30 -18.85 -26.18
N THR A 311 38.14 -18.10 -25.47
CA THR A 311 37.86 -17.67 -24.08
C THR A 311 36.61 -16.80 -24.00
N PHE A 312 36.43 -15.83 -24.90
CA PHE A 312 35.22 -15.02 -24.96
C PHE A 312 33.96 -15.86 -25.27
N SER A 313 34.07 -16.80 -26.21
CA SER A 313 32.94 -17.64 -26.63
C SER A 313 32.52 -18.63 -25.53
N SER A 314 33.47 -19.13 -24.74
CA SER A 314 33.19 -20.06 -23.63
C SER A 314 32.34 -19.45 -22.50
N PHE A 315 32.33 -18.12 -22.36
CA PHE A 315 31.54 -17.41 -21.35
C PHE A 315 30.05 -17.30 -21.71
N THR A 316 29.70 -17.34 -22.99
CA THR A 316 28.34 -17.07 -23.48
C THR A 316 27.56 -18.32 -23.88
N ALA A 317 28.23 -19.44 -24.14
CA ALA A 317 27.60 -20.70 -24.49
C ALA A 317 28.39 -21.89 -23.95
N HIS A 318 27.71 -22.85 -23.31
CA HIS A 318 28.29 -24.14 -22.89
C HIS A 318 28.59 -25.09 -24.08
N SER A 319 28.87 -24.55 -25.26
CA SER A 319 29.11 -25.29 -26.49
C SER A 319 30.58 -25.21 -26.92
N ARG A 320 31.02 -26.20 -27.71
CA ARG A 320 32.36 -26.23 -28.31
C ARG A 320 32.63 -24.96 -29.15
N PRO A 321 33.90 -24.51 -29.24
CA PRO A 321 34.23 -23.32 -30.01
C PRO A 321 33.93 -23.50 -31.51
N THR A 322 33.36 -22.47 -32.14
CA THR A 322 33.03 -22.43 -33.56
C THR A 322 33.96 -21.47 -34.31
N CYS A 323 34.23 -21.74 -35.58
CA CYS A 323 35.16 -20.94 -36.37
C CYS A 323 34.61 -19.51 -36.54
N PRO A 324 35.40 -18.46 -36.29
CA PRO A 324 34.93 -17.07 -36.45
C PRO A 324 34.39 -16.74 -37.85
N LEU A 325 34.86 -17.43 -38.89
CA LEU A 325 34.49 -17.15 -40.28
C LEU A 325 33.28 -17.95 -40.74
N CYS A 326 33.34 -19.27 -40.60
CA CYS A 326 32.32 -20.17 -41.16
C CYS A 326 31.34 -20.71 -40.11
N ARG A 327 31.53 -20.37 -38.83
CA ARG A 327 30.75 -20.84 -37.67
C ARG A 327 30.69 -22.37 -37.51
N SER A 328 31.44 -23.12 -38.32
CA SER A 328 31.58 -24.56 -38.19
C SER A 328 32.39 -24.90 -36.95
N THR A 329 32.03 -25.99 -36.29
CA THR A 329 32.87 -26.65 -35.29
C THR A 329 34.18 -27.12 -35.93
N TYR A 330 35.28 -27.01 -35.19
CA TYR A 330 36.60 -27.29 -35.75
C TYR A 330 37.51 -28.05 -34.79
N ASN A 331 38.48 -28.75 -35.36
CA ASN A 331 39.71 -29.14 -34.68
C ASN A 331 40.83 -28.16 -35.07
N LYS A 332 41.85 -28.00 -34.23
CA LYS A 332 42.98 -27.10 -34.49
C LYS A 332 44.31 -27.85 -34.50
N LYS A 333 45.20 -27.49 -35.42
CA LYS A 333 46.58 -27.98 -35.52
C LYS A 333 47.51 -26.77 -35.61
N LEU A 334 48.57 -26.77 -34.79
CA LEU A 334 49.62 -25.77 -34.86
C LEU A 334 50.49 -26.05 -36.09
N LEU A 335 50.81 -25.00 -36.86
CA LEU A 335 51.67 -25.07 -38.03
C LEU A 335 53.13 -24.73 -37.70
#